data_AF-A0A7S2C7F5-F1
#
_entry.id   AF-A0A7S2C7F5-F1
#
_cell.length_a   1.000
_cell.length_b   1.000
_cell.length_c   1.000
_cell.angle_alpha   90.00
_cell.angle_beta   90.00
_cell.angle_gamma   90.00
#
_symmetry.space_group_name_H-M   'P 1'
#
loop_
_entity.id
_entity.type
_entity.pdbx_description
1 polymer ?
#
loop_
_entity_poly.entity_id
_entity_poly.type
_entity_poly.pdbx_seq_one_letter_code
_entity_poly.pdbx_strand_id
1 'polypeptide(L)'
;AGTISEMPMLSEQAGRTITGAFKNRWRVLMSVDDLVAEAVQVVKDAGEYDNTYFFFTSDHGFQLGEFNMIMDKRHVYDWDTRVPLYIAGPGIAAKTIIDLPVMTIDLAPTFL
;
A
#
# COMPACT_ATOMS: atom_id res chain seq x y z
N ALA A 1 -30.72 -6.10 3.22
CA ALA A 1 -29.56 -5.21 3.11
C ALA A 1 -29.95 -3.90 3.79
N GLY A 2 -29.35 -3.61 4.94
CA GLY A 2 -29.58 -2.36 5.67
C GLY A 2 -28.52 -1.33 5.33
N THR A 3 -28.82 -0.06 5.59
CA THR A 3 -27.84 1.04 5.47
C THR A 3 -26.81 0.96 6.60
N ILE A 4 -25.63 1.59 6.43
CA ILE A 4 -24.58 1.63 7.48
C ILE A 4 -25.15 2.17 8.80
N SER A 5 -26.08 3.13 8.74
CA SER A 5 -26.78 3.70 9.90
C SER A 5 -27.65 2.71 10.68
N GLU A 6 -28.05 1.59 10.07
CA GLU A 6 -28.88 0.55 10.70
C GLU A 6 -28.04 -0.62 11.22
N MET A 7 -26.72 -0.61 10.98
CA MET A 7 -25.86 -1.70 11.40
C MET A 7 -25.61 -1.62 12.92
N PRO A 8 -25.68 -2.76 13.63
CA PRO A 8 -25.31 -2.79 15.04
C PRO A 8 -23.84 -2.44 15.20
N MET A 9 -23.52 -1.69 16.26
CA MET A 9 -22.14 -1.36 16.60
C MET A 9 -21.27 -2.61 16.70
N LEU A 10 -20.02 -2.52 16.24
CA LEU A 10 -19.04 -3.59 16.39
C LEU A 10 -18.92 -4.03 17.86
N SER A 11 -18.87 -5.35 18.06
CA SER A 11 -18.62 -5.93 19.38
C SER A 11 -17.20 -5.64 19.86
N GLU A 12 -16.99 -5.67 21.17
CA GLU A 12 -15.65 -5.53 21.75
C GLU A 12 -14.67 -6.58 21.18
N GLN A 13 -15.16 -7.79 20.91
CA GLN A 13 -14.38 -8.84 20.27
C GLN A 13 -13.94 -8.45 18.86
N ALA A 14 -14.84 -7.86 18.05
CA ALA A 14 -14.49 -7.35 16.74
C ALA A 14 -13.44 -6.23 16.83
N GLY A 15 -13.58 -5.31 17.80
CA GLY A 15 -12.60 -4.26 18.07
C GLY A 15 -11.20 -4.80 18.43
N ARG A 16 -11.13 -5.87 19.24
CA ARG A 16 -9.87 -6.58 19.54
C ARG A 16 -9.26 -7.21 18.29
N THR A 17 -10.06 -7.83 17.43
CA THR A 17 -9.60 -8.41 16.16
C THR A 17 -9.02 -7.34 15.24
N ILE A 18 -9.71 -6.22 15.06
CA ILE A 18 -9.25 -5.09 14.23
C ILE A 18 -7.92 -4.55 14.75
N THR A 19 -7.85 -4.28 16.07
CA THR A 19 -6.63 -3.78 16.71
C THR A 19 -5.46 -4.75 16.55
N GLY A 20 -5.71 -6.05 16.68
CA GLY A 20 -4.71 -7.10 16.47
C GLY A 20 -4.20 -7.12 15.03
N ALA A 21 -5.13 -7.08 14.06
CA ALA A 21 -4.80 -7.03 12.64
C ALA A 21 -3.99 -5.78 12.28
N PHE A 22 -4.40 -4.61 12.78
CA PHE A 22 -3.66 -3.36 12.62
C PHE A 22 -2.22 -3.50 13.10
N LYS A 23 -2.02 -3.92 14.36
CA LYS A 23 -0.68 -4.11 14.94
C LYS A 23 0.17 -5.11 14.16
N ASN A 24 -0.42 -6.20 13.70
CA ASN A 24 0.30 -7.21 12.92
C ASN A 24 0.70 -6.69 11.54
N ARG A 25 -0.15 -5.89 10.88
CA ARG A 25 0.23 -5.24 9.61
C ARG A 25 1.40 -4.29 9.78
N TRP A 26 1.45 -3.52 10.87
CA TRP A 26 2.62 -2.68 11.19
C TRP A 26 3.89 -3.50 11.37
N ARG A 27 3.81 -4.65 12.06
CA ARG A 27 4.96 -5.54 12.23
C ARG A 27 5.46 -6.10 10.90
N VAL A 28 4.54 -6.52 10.01
CA VAL A 28 4.91 -6.98 8.67
C VAL A 28 5.52 -5.85 7.85
N LEU A 29 4.98 -4.63 7.96
CA LEU A 29 5.53 -3.47 7.25
C LEU A 29 6.99 -3.18 7.63
N MET A 30 7.37 -3.39 8.89
CA MET A 30 8.77 -3.27 9.30
C MET A 30 9.67 -4.28 8.57
N SER A 31 9.25 -5.54 8.48
CA SER A 31 10.02 -6.55 7.74
C SER A 31 10.05 -6.27 6.23
N VAL A 32 9.00 -5.67 5.67
CA VAL A 32 9.00 -5.24 4.26
C VAL A 32 9.97 -4.08 4.03
N ASP A 33 10.06 -3.13 4.96
CA ASP A 33 11.03 -2.02 4.89
C ASP A 33 12.48 -2.54 4.87
N ASP A 34 12.80 -3.50 5.76
CA ASP A 34 14.10 -4.17 5.78
C ASP A 34 14.42 -4.85 4.43
N LEU A 35 13.44 -5.55 3.84
CA LEU A 35 13.60 -6.21 2.55
C LEU A 35 13.80 -5.23 1.39
N VAL A 36 13.14 -4.08 1.42
CA VAL A 36 13.33 -3.01 0.42
C VAL A 36 14.76 -2.46 0.53
N ALA A 37 15.25 -2.21 1.75
CA ALA A 37 16.61 -1.76 1.96
C ALA A 37 17.65 -2.78 1.45
N GLU A 38 17.44 -4.07 1.72
CA GLU A 38 18.29 -5.15 1.22
C GLU A 38 18.29 -5.23 -0.31
N ALA A 39 17.11 -5.20 -0.95
CA ALA A 39 17.00 -5.25 -2.40
C ALA A 39 17.73 -4.08 -3.08
N VAL A 40 17.61 -2.87 -2.53
CA VAL A 40 18.34 -1.69 -3.02
C VAL A 40 19.85 -1.88 -2.83
N GLN A 41 20.29 -2.45 -1.71
CA GLN A 41 21.70 -2.69 -1.46
C GLN A 41 22.31 -3.70 -2.45
N VAL A 42 21.59 -4.76 -2.79
CA VAL A 42 22.02 -5.74 -3.81
C VAL A 42 22.31 -5.06 -5.15
N VAL A 43 21.45 -4.13 -5.58
CA VAL A 43 21.65 -3.37 -6.84
C VAL A 43 22.86 -2.44 -6.73
N LYS A 44 23.09 -1.81 -5.57
CA LYS A 44 24.27 -0.98 -5.32
C LYS A 44 25.57 -1.79 -5.37
N ASP A 45 25.58 -2.96 -4.73
CA ASP A 45 26.75 -3.83 -4.69
C ASP A 45 27.08 -4.39 -6.08
N ALA A 46 26.08 -4.54 -6.95
CA ALA A 46 26.26 -4.88 -8.36
C ALA A 46 26.78 -3.72 -9.23
N GLY A 47 26.81 -2.48 -8.71
CA GLY A 47 27.23 -1.29 -9.46
C GLY A 47 26.19 -0.74 -10.44
N GLU A 48 24.94 -1.22 -10.37
CA GLU A 48 23.87 -0.88 -11.34
C GLU A 48 22.88 0.17 -10.81
N TYR A 49 23.16 0.76 -9.64
CA TYR A 49 22.23 1.69 -8.98
C TYR A 49 21.84 2.89 -9.86
N ASP A 50 22.82 3.51 -10.52
CA ASP A 50 22.61 4.68 -11.39
C ASP A 50 21.98 4.33 -12.76
N ASN A 51 21.70 3.05 -13.00
CA ASN A 51 21.09 2.53 -14.23
C ASN A 51 19.78 1.76 -13.95
N THR A 52 19.30 1.78 -12.70
CA THR A 52 18.13 1.01 -12.27
C THR A 52 16.99 1.92 -11.85
N TYR A 53 15.79 1.62 -12.34
CA TYR A 53 14.55 2.20 -11.81
C TYR A 53 13.96 1.29 -10.72
N PHE A 54 13.56 1.91 -9.61
CA PHE A 54 12.83 1.29 -8.50
C PHE A 54 11.39 1.77 -8.50
N PHE A 55 10.45 0.84 -8.51
CA PHE A 55 9.02 1.08 -8.37
C PHE A 55 8.51 0.38 -7.10
N PHE A 56 7.89 1.13 -6.21
CA PHE A 56 7.23 0.60 -5.01
C PHE A 56 5.74 0.91 -5.08
N THR A 57 4.92 -0.13 -5.01
CA THR A 57 3.46 -0.02 -5.07
C THR A 57 2.78 -1.20 -4.36
N SER A 58 1.45 -1.20 -4.33
CA SER A 58 0.61 -2.29 -3.84
C SER A 58 -0.44 -2.66 -4.89
N ASP A 59 -0.99 -3.87 -4.83
CA ASP A 59 -2.08 -4.32 -5.70
C ASP A 59 -3.42 -3.65 -5.35
N HIS A 60 -3.68 -3.51 -4.05
CA HIS A 60 -4.85 -2.83 -3.50
C HIS A 60 -4.57 -2.34 -2.06
N GLY A 61 -5.51 -1.58 -1.51
CA GLY A 61 -5.55 -1.19 -0.11
C GLY A 61 -6.13 -2.28 0.81
N PHE A 62 -6.42 -1.93 2.06
CA PHE A 62 -7.01 -2.85 3.03
C PHE A 62 -7.66 -2.08 4.19
N GLN A 63 -8.98 -2.22 4.36
CA GLN A 63 -9.70 -1.56 5.44
C GLN A 63 -9.74 -2.41 6.73
N LEU A 64 -9.77 -1.71 7.86
CA LEU A 64 -9.73 -2.21 9.24
C LEU A 64 -10.70 -1.42 10.13
N GLY A 65 -11.98 -1.77 10.11
CA GLY A 65 -12.99 -1.15 10.98
C GLY A 65 -13.78 0.00 10.36
N GLU A 66 -13.35 0.52 9.21
CA GLU A 66 -14.07 1.56 8.48
C GLU A 66 -15.50 1.10 8.16
N PHE A 67 -16.46 2.04 8.21
CA PHE A 67 -17.87 1.80 7.93
C PHE A 67 -18.52 0.64 8.71
N ASN A 68 -18.04 0.37 9.93
CA ASN A 68 -18.53 -0.73 10.77
C ASN A 68 -18.28 -2.12 10.15
N MET A 69 -17.31 -2.21 9.22
CA MET A 69 -16.85 -3.46 8.61
C MET A 69 -15.59 -3.95 9.32
N ILE A 70 -15.54 -5.23 9.66
CA ILE A 70 -14.44 -5.77 10.45
C ILE A 70 -13.12 -5.67 9.66
N MET A 71 -13.04 -6.30 8.49
CA MET A 71 -11.89 -6.27 7.59
C MET A 71 -12.39 -6.61 6.18
N ASP A 72 -11.97 -5.87 5.15
CA ASP A 72 -12.25 -6.20 3.74
C ASP A 72 -11.26 -5.50 2.80
N LYS A 73 -11.36 -5.79 1.50
CA LYS A 73 -10.57 -5.17 0.42
C LYS A 73 -11.31 -5.15 -0.93
N ARG A 74 -12.64 -5.25 -0.89
CA ARG A 74 -13.51 -5.47 -2.07
C ARG A 74 -14.51 -4.33 -2.29
N HIS A 75 -14.28 -3.18 -1.66
CA HIS A 75 -15.13 -2.01 -1.77
C HIS A 75 -14.48 -0.93 -2.64
N VAL A 76 -15.30 0.01 -3.09
CA VAL A 76 -14.88 1.11 -3.98
C VAL A 76 -14.29 2.31 -3.23
N TYR A 77 -14.06 2.18 -1.92
CA TYR A 77 -13.56 3.27 -1.10
C TYR A 77 -12.03 3.37 -1.18
N ASP A 78 -11.51 4.57 -0.93
CA ASP A 78 -10.07 4.87 -0.96
C ASP A 78 -9.23 3.89 -0.13
N TRP A 79 -9.72 3.41 1.01
CA TRP A 79 -8.99 2.44 1.85
C TRP A 79 -8.69 1.12 1.14
N ASP A 80 -9.50 0.74 0.14
CA ASP A 80 -9.36 -0.50 -0.62
C ASP A 80 -8.68 -0.26 -1.99
N THR A 81 -8.78 0.95 -2.54
CA THR A 81 -8.31 1.24 -3.92
C THR A 81 -7.05 2.11 -3.98
N ARG A 82 -6.81 2.95 -2.99
CA ARG A 82 -5.67 3.88 -2.96
C ARG A 82 -4.43 3.17 -2.44
N VAL A 83 -3.41 3.09 -3.28
CA VAL A 83 -2.13 2.43 -2.99
C VAL A 83 -0.97 3.44 -3.08
N PRO A 84 0.16 3.20 -2.38
CA PRO A 84 1.37 3.99 -2.60
C PRO A 84 1.88 3.75 -4.02
N LEU A 85 2.47 4.78 -4.65
CA LEU A 85 3.27 4.63 -5.86
C LEU A 85 4.48 5.54 -5.72
N TYR A 86 5.64 4.95 -5.46
CA TYR A 86 6.92 5.65 -5.42
C TYR A 86 7.81 5.15 -6.55
N ILE A 87 8.47 6.09 -7.22
CA ILE A 87 9.36 5.81 -8.34
C ILE A 87 10.67 6.56 -8.10
N ALA A 88 11.79 5.84 -8.19
CA ALA A 88 13.13 6.41 -8.14
C ALA A 88 13.97 5.80 -9.28
N GLY A 89 14.86 6.58 -9.86
CA GLY A 89 15.72 6.09 -10.94
C GLY A 89 16.35 7.22 -11.74
N PRO A 90 17.08 6.88 -12.81
CA PRO A 90 17.78 7.84 -13.65
C PRO A 90 16.82 8.90 -14.21
N GLY A 91 17.22 10.18 -14.16
CA GLY A 91 16.43 11.28 -14.71
C GLY A 91 15.17 11.68 -13.92
N ILE A 92 14.82 10.97 -12.84
CA ILE A 92 13.70 11.34 -11.98
C ILE A 92 14.18 12.31 -10.89
N ALA A 93 13.64 13.54 -10.90
CA ALA A 93 13.97 14.53 -9.89
C ALA A 93 13.44 14.11 -8.51
N ALA A 94 14.32 14.10 -7.51
CA ALA A 94 13.95 13.76 -6.14
C ALA A 94 12.88 14.70 -5.58
N LYS A 95 12.00 14.16 -4.73
CA LYS A 95 10.90 14.90 -4.09
C LYS A 95 9.87 15.51 -5.05
N THR A 96 9.81 15.01 -6.29
CA THR A 96 8.73 15.34 -7.22
C THR A 96 7.42 14.71 -6.73
N ILE A 97 6.35 15.49 -6.70
CA ILE A 97 4.99 15.03 -6.35
C ILE A 97 4.11 15.23 -7.57
N ILE A 98 3.45 14.15 -8.00
CA ILE A 98 2.48 14.17 -9.10
C ILE A 98 1.10 13.91 -8.48
N ASP A 99 0.22 14.90 -8.53
CA ASP A 99 -1.15 14.81 -8.00
C ASP A 99 -2.17 14.51 -9.11
N LEU A 100 -1.79 13.60 -10.01
CA LEU A 100 -2.66 13.11 -11.08
C LEU A 100 -3.19 11.72 -10.72
N PRO A 101 -4.47 11.43 -11.00
CA PRO A 101 -4.99 10.09 -10.85
C PRO A 101 -4.29 9.16 -11.86
N VAL A 102 -3.74 8.07 -11.35
CA VAL A 102 -3.10 7.00 -12.13
C VAL A 102 -3.65 5.66 -11.65
N MET A 103 -3.54 4.65 -12.51
CA MET A 103 -4.06 3.30 -12.24
C MET A 103 -2.94 2.27 -12.35
N THR A 104 -3.10 1.13 -11.68
CA THR A 104 -2.16 0.00 -11.75
C THR A 104 -1.96 -0.51 -13.17
N ILE A 105 -2.97 -0.37 -14.04
CA ILE A 105 -2.86 -0.75 -15.47
C ILE A 105 -1.88 0.13 -16.26
N ASP A 106 -1.59 1.33 -15.77
CA ASP A 106 -0.66 2.27 -16.40
C ASP A 106 0.80 1.86 -16.17
N LEU A 107 1.08 0.97 -15.21
CA LEU A 107 2.44 0.48 -14.94
C LEU A 107 3.04 -0.26 -16.13
N ALA A 108 2.26 -1.13 -16.78
CA ALA A 108 2.74 -1.90 -17.92
C ALA A 108 3.26 -1.01 -19.07
N PRO A 109 2.49 -0.02 -19.59
CA PRO A 109 3.01 0.89 -20.59
C PRO A 109 4.04 1.89 -20.04
N THR A 110 4.16 2.08 -18.73
CA THR A 110 5.22 2.91 -18.12
C THR A 110 6.58 2.21 -18.11
N PHE A 111 6.61 0.88 -18.09
CA PHE A 111 7.85 0.10 -18.08
C PHE A 111 8.48 -0.10 -19.47
N LEU A 112 7.69 0.08 -20.53
CA LEU A 112 8.07 -0.18 -21.93
C LEU A 112 8.56 1.09 -22.63
#